data_AF-A0A3S4TZ90-F1
#
_entry.id   AF-A0A3S4TZ90-F1
#
_cell.length_a   1.000
_cell.length_b   1.000
_cell.length_c   1.000
_cell.angle_alpha   90.00
_cell.angle_beta   90.00
_cell.angle_gamma   90.00
#
_symmetry.space_group_name_H-M   'P 1'
#
loop_
_entity.id
_entity.type
_entity.pdbx_description
1 polymer ?
#
loop_
_entity_poly.entity_id
_entity_poly.type
_entity_poly.pdbx_seq_one_letter_code
_entity_poly.pdbx_strand_id
1 'polypeptide(L)'
;MGVEAFAQAASDPKNTVISAKRLIGRSLADVQSRYPTMPYDFVASENGLPLILTNQGKKSPVEVSADILAHLNHIAEQRLGADLSGVVITVPAYFDDAQRQSTKDAARLAGLNVLRLLNEPTAAAVAYGLDSGQEGIIAVYDLGGGTFDISILRLSKGVFEVLATGGDTALGGDDFDHCIADWVITQTQFQPQNVNQQRELLTLAGQAKIALSQAESAVISWQDFPLQ
;
A
#
# COMPACT_ATOMS: atom_id res chain seq x y z
N MET A 1 -12.64 -5.48 -7.23
CA MET A 1 -11.63 -4.51 -6.76
C MET A 1 -12.05 -3.98 -5.40
N GLY A 2 -11.16 -3.32 -4.64
CA GLY A 2 -11.53 -2.72 -3.36
C GLY A 2 -12.04 -3.73 -2.32
N VAL A 3 -13.06 -3.35 -1.55
CA VAL A 3 -13.60 -4.13 -0.42
C VAL A 3 -14.07 -5.52 -0.85
N GLU A 4 -14.72 -5.64 -2.01
CA GLU A 4 -15.20 -6.93 -2.53
C GLU A 4 -14.05 -7.90 -2.81
N ALA A 5 -12.94 -7.40 -3.37
CA ALA A 5 -11.75 -8.23 -3.58
C ALA A 5 -11.08 -8.57 -2.24
N PHE A 6 -10.98 -7.61 -1.33
CA PHE A 6 -10.41 -7.83 0.00
C PHE A 6 -11.17 -8.90 0.81
N ALA A 7 -12.50 -8.98 0.68
CA ALA A 7 -13.30 -10.01 1.31
C ALA A 7 -12.96 -11.44 0.84
N GLN A 8 -12.36 -11.59 -0.34
CA GLN A 8 -11.89 -12.88 -0.88
C GLN A 8 -10.45 -13.20 -0.49
N ALA A 9 -9.75 -12.31 0.21
CA ALA A 9 -8.32 -12.49 0.46
C ALA A 9 -8.01 -13.80 1.22
N ALA A 10 -8.81 -14.14 2.22
CA ALA A 10 -8.61 -15.37 2.99
C ALA A 10 -8.97 -16.64 2.21
N SER A 11 -10.01 -16.61 1.36
CA SER A 11 -10.46 -17.75 0.57
C SER A 11 -9.63 -17.96 -0.70
N ASP A 12 -9.12 -16.90 -1.31
CA ASP A 12 -8.33 -16.92 -2.53
C ASP A 12 -7.10 -15.99 -2.45
N PRO A 13 -6.14 -16.28 -1.54
CA PRO A 13 -5.01 -15.41 -1.26
C PRO A 13 -4.00 -15.31 -2.41
N LYS A 14 -3.94 -16.33 -3.28
CA LYS A 14 -3.04 -16.36 -4.43
C LYS A 14 -3.46 -15.40 -5.53
N ASN A 15 -4.78 -15.21 -5.70
CA ASN A 15 -5.35 -14.38 -6.76
C ASN A 15 -5.84 -13.02 -6.26
N THR A 16 -5.86 -12.80 -4.94
CA THR A 16 -6.23 -11.52 -4.34
C THR A 16 -4.99 -10.69 -4.02
N VAL A 17 -4.58 -9.82 -4.95
CA VAL A 17 -3.37 -9.03 -4.80
C VAL A 17 -3.60 -7.80 -3.90
N ILE A 18 -2.94 -7.80 -2.75
CA ILE A 18 -2.87 -6.75 -1.74
C ILE A 18 -1.42 -6.23 -1.65
N SER A 19 -1.27 -4.96 -1.27
CA SER A 19 0.03 -4.30 -1.09
C SER A 19 0.90 -4.29 -2.34
N ALA A 20 0.28 -4.21 -3.53
CA ALA A 20 0.99 -4.16 -4.82
C ALA A 20 2.04 -3.03 -4.91
N LYS A 21 1.82 -1.90 -4.20
CA LYS A 21 2.78 -0.79 -4.10
C LYS A 21 4.14 -1.23 -3.52
N ARG A 22 4.20 -2.27 -2.66
CA ARG A 22 5.46 -2.83 -2.16
C ARG A 22 6.30 -3.51 -3.25
N LEU A 23 5.69 -3.88 -4.38
CA LEU A 23 6.31 -4.62 -5.48
C LEU A 23 6.77 -3.74 -6.65
N ILE A 24 6.22 -2.52 -6.75
CA ILE A 24 6.44 -1.65 -7.91
C ILE A 24 7.91 -1.20 -8.00
N GLY A 25 8.48 -1.26 -9.20
CA GLY A 25 9.87 -0.87 -9.47
C GLY A 25 10.95 -1.74 -8.81
N ARG A 26 10.59 -2.87 -8.18
CA ARG A 26 11.56 -3.81 -7.56
C ARG A 26 11.83 -5.01 -8.45
N SER A 27 13.02 -5.60 -8.29
CA SER A 27 13.31 -6.91 -8.90
C SER A 27 12.64 -8.04 -8.12
N LEU A 28 12.42 -9.19 -8.76
CA LEU A 28 11.86 -10.35 -8.08
C LEU A 28 12.73 -10.81 -6.91
N ALA A 29 14.06 -10.74 -7.05
CA ALA A 29 14.99 -11.11 -5.99
C ALA A 29 14.86 -10.20 -4.75
N ASP A 30 14.72 -8.87 -4.96
CA ASP A 30 14.49 -7.93 -3.85
C ASP A 30 13.15 -8.20 -3.15
N VAL A 31 12.08 -8.45 -3.93
CA VAL A 31 10.77 -8.80 -3.39
C VAL A 31 10.83 -10.07 -2.53
N GLN A 32 11.45 -11.14 -3.02
CA GLN A 32 11.56 -12.41 -2.30
C GLN A 32 12.41 -12.28 -1.02
N SER A 33 13.46 -11.46 -1.05
CA SER A 33 14.29 -11.22 0.13
C SER A 33 13.57 -10.42 1.20
N ARG A 34 12.74 -9.44 0.81
CA ARG A 34 12.06 -8.54 1.75
C ARG A 34 10.75 -9.09 2.28
N TYR A 35 10.00 -9.80 1.43
CA TYR A 35 8.64 -10.24 1.73
C TYR A 35 8.49 -11.76 1.49
N PRO A 36 9.22 -12.60 2.23
CA PRO A 36 9.29 -14.04 1.97
C PRO A 36 7.97 -14.78 2.21
N THR A 37 7.02 -14.16 2.91
CA THR A 37 5.74 -14.76 3.35
C THR A 37 4.54 -14.34 2.50
N MET A 38 4.74 -13.61 1.40
CA MET A 38 3.65 -13.26 0.49
C MET A 38 2.99 -14.52 -0.10
N PRO A 39 1.66 -14.57 -0.23
CA PRO A 39 0.97 -15.77 -0.70
C PRO A 39 1.04 -15.96 -2.23
N TYR A 40 1.65 -15.02 -2.94
CA TYR A 40 1.63 -14.98 -4.40
C TYR A 40 2.67 -15.91 -5.01
N ASP A 41 2.28 -16.61 -6.07
CA ASP A 41 3.22 -17.35 -6.90
C ASP A 41 3.86 -16.38 -7.90
N PHE A 42 5.17 -16.21 -7.83
CA PHE A 42 5.90 -15.29 -8.70
C PHE A 42 6.68 -16.01 -9.80
N VAL A 43 6.81 -15.34 -10.95
CA VAL A 43 7.74 -15.68 -12.03
C VAL A 43 8.49 -14.42 -12.47
N ALA A 44 9.76 -14.58 -12.82
CA ALA A 44 10.55 -13.48 -13.37
C ALA A 44 10.10 -13.16 -14.80
N SER A 45 9.93 -11.87 -15.11
CA SER A 45 9.95 -11.39 -16.49
C SER A 45 11.36 -11.53 -17.09
N GLU A 46 11.49 -11.27 -18.40
CA GLU A 46 12.78 -11.27 -19.10
C GLU A 46 13.82 -10.33 -18.45
N ASN A 47 13.36 -9.23 -17.85
CA ASN A 47 14.19 -8.24 -17.17
C ASN A 47 14.31 -8.46 -15.65
N GLY A 48 13.88 -9.61 -15.14
CA GLY A 48 13.98 -9.96 -13.72
C GLY A 48 12.97 -9.26 -12.80
N LEU A 49 11.99 -8.53 -13.36
CA LEU A 49 10.87 -7.94 -12.60
C LEU A 49 9.84 -9.01 -12.23
N PRO A 50 9.15 -8.88 -11.08
CA PRO A 50 8.17 -9.86 -10.62
C PRO A 50 6.90 -9.82 -11.49
N LEU A 51 6.45 -11.00 -11.92
CA LEU A 51 5.11 -11.23 -12.45
C LEU A 51 4.36 -12.15 -11.49
N ILE A 52 3.15 -11.77 -11.13
CA ILE A 52 2.24 -12.51 -10.26
C ILE A 52 1.46 -13.49 -11.13
N LEU A 53 1.49 -14.78 -10.79
CA LEU A 53 0.66 -15.80 -11.42
C LEU A 53 -0.74 -15.75 -10.80
N THR A 54 -1.73 -15.43 -11.63
CA THR A 54 -3.14 -15.41 -11.23
C THR A 54 -3.97 -16.30 -12.16
N ASN A 55 -5.21 -16.58 -11.78
CA ASN A 55 -6.20 -17.26 -12.62
C ASN A 55 -6.54 -16.47 -13.90
N GLN A 56 -6.24 -15.16 -13.93
CA GLN A 56 -6.39 -14.30 -15.11
C GLN A 56 -5.11 -14.25 -15.96
N GLY A 57 -4.10 -15.06 -15.63
CA GLY A 57 -2.79 -15.07 -16.27
C GLY A 57 -1.72 -14.32 -15.45
N LYS A 58 -0.59 -14.05 -16.10
CA LYS A 58 0.53 -13.31 -15.51
C LYS A 58 0.17 -11.83 -15.41
N LYS A 59 0.33 -11.24 -14.23
CA LYS A 59 0.10 -9.81 -13.97
C LYS A 59 1.33 -9.19 -13.33
N SER A 60 1.84 -8.11 -13.90
CA SER A 60 2.89 -7.28 -13.29
C SER A 60 2.30 -6.35 -12.20
N PRO A 61 3.12 -5.87 -11.25
CA PRO A 61 2.69 -4.84 -10.30
C PRO A 61 2.16 -3.56 -10.96
N VAL A 62 2.65 -3.24 -12.17
CA VAL A 62 2.18 -2.11 -12.98
C VAL A 62 0.76 -2.35 -13.47
N GLU A 63 0.46 -3.54 -14.01
CA GLU A 63 -0.90 -3.91 -14.43
C GLU A 63 -1.88 -3.96 -13.25
N VAL A 64 -1.47 -4.51 -12.10
CA VAL A 64 -2.32 -4.51 -10.90
C VAL A 64 -2.60 -3.08 -10.44
N SER A 65 -1.59 -2.20 -10.45
CA SER A 65 -1.77 -0.79 -10.11
C SER A 65 -2.65 -0.06 -11.12
N ALA A 66 -2.56 -0.42 -12.40
CA ALA A 66 -3.43 0.11 -13.46
C ALA A 66 -4.90 -0.29 -13.24
N ASP A 67 -5.16 -1.55 -12.89
CA ASP A 67 -6.50 -2.03 -12.56
C ASP A 67 -7.08 -1.22 -11.38
N ILE A 68 -6.26 -0.91 -10.35
CA ILE A 68 -6.65 -0.07 -9.21
C ILE A 68 -6.97 1.36 -9.68
N LEU A 69 -6.09 1.98 -10.47
CA LEU A 69 -6.27 3.34 -10.96
C LEU A 69 -7.50 3.48 -11.86
N ALA A 70 -7.74 2.53 -12.75
CA ALA A 70 -8.92 2.49 -13.61
C ALA A 70 -10.21 2.38 -12.78
N HIS A 71 -10.22 1.56 -11.73
CA HIS A 71 -11.35 1.46 -10.82
C HIS A 71 -11.61 2.76 -10.06
N LEU A 72 -10.56 3.43 -9.58
CA LEU A 72 -10.69 4.74 -8.91
C LEU A 72 -11.19 5.83 -9.87
N ASN A 73 -10.74 5.82 -11.13
CA ASN A 73 -11.21 6.73 -12.16
C ASN A 73 -12.71 6.55 -12.41
N HIS A 74 -13.16 5.30 -12.57
CA HIS A 74 -14.58 5.00 -12.77
C HIS A 74 -15.46 5.53 -11.62
N ILE A 75 -15.01 5.37 -10.37
CA ILE A 75 -15.72 5.91 -9.20
C ILE A 75 -15.76 7.45 -9.26
N ALA A 76 -14.67 8.10 -9.65
CA ALA A 76 -14.60 9.55 -9.76
C ALA A 76 -15.52 10.11 -10.85
N GLU A 77 -15.50 9.51 -12.06
CA GLU A 77 -16.35 9.91 -13.18
C GLU A 77 -17.83 9.74 -12.86
N GLN A 78 -18.22 8.63 -12.21
CA GLN A 78 -19.60 8.42 -11.76
C GLN A 78 -20.05 9.49 -10.77
N ARG A 79 -19.17 9.91 -9.85
CA ARG A 79 -19.49 10.95 -8.85
C ARG A 79 -19.57 12.34 -9.46
N LEU A 80 -18.75 12.64 -10.47
CA LEU A 80 -18.72 13.95 -11.13
C LEU A 80 -19.72 14.07 -12.27
N GLY A 81 -20.15 12.96 -12.86
CA GLY A 81 -21.01 12.93 -14.04
C GLY A 81 -20.31 13.35 -15.34
N ALA A 82 -18.97 13.30 -15.37
CA ALA A 82 -18.16 13.69 -16.52
C ALA A 82 -16.80 12.98 -16.50
N ASP A 83 -16.17 12.90 -17.68
CA ASP A 83 -14.83 12.34 -17.85
C ASP A 83 -13.76 13.22 -17.19
N LEU A 84 -12.68 12.59 -16.69
CA LEU A 84 -11.56 13.33 -16.11
C LEU A 84 -10.59 13.84 -17.18
N SER A 85 -10.34 15.15 -17.21
CA SER A 85 -9.33 15.76 -18.10
C SER A 85 -7.88 15.37 -17.73
N GLY A 86 -7.64 14.98 -16.47
CA GLY A 86 -6.33 14.56 -16.00
C GLY A 86 -6.28 14.37 -14.48
N VAL A 87 -5.20 13.72 -14.03
CA VAL A 87 -5.01 13.31 -12.64
C VAL A 87 -3.65 13.74 -12.10
N VAL A 88 -3.59 13.99 -10.80
CA VAL A 88 -2.35 14.07 -10.03
C VAL A 88 -2.27 12.81 -9.17
N ILE A 89 -1.16 12.08 -9.27
CA ILE A 89 -0.96 10.84 -8.53
C ILE A 89 0.14 11.04 -7.51
N THR A 90 -0.11 10.66 -6.26
CA THR A 90 0.89 10.75 -5.20
C THR A 90 1.88 9.58 -5.26
N VAL A 91 3.13 9.83 -4.89
CA VAL A 91 4.18 8.82 -4.73
C VAL A 91 5.02 9.12 -3.48
N PRO A 92 5.61 8.11 -2.82
CA PRO A 92 6.55 8.33 -1.72
C PRO A 92 7.68 9.28 -2.13
N ALA A 93 8.16 10.10 -1.19
CA ALA A 93 9.25 11.03 -1.49
C ALA A 93 10.51 10.28 -1.93
N TYR A 94 10.73 9.11 -1.35
CA TYR A 94 11.87 8.22 -1.59
C TYR A 94 11.79 7.35 -2.85
N PHE A 95 10.70 7.43 -3.62
CA PHE A 95 10.63 6.66 -4.86
C PHE A 95 11.72 7.10 -5.84
N ASP A 96 12.49 6.12 -6.30
CA ASP A 96 13.48 6.29 -7.36
C ASP A 96 12.81 6.49 -8.74
N ASP A 97 13.64 6.73 -9.75
CA ASP A 97 13.14 6.97 -11.11
C ASP A 97 12.38 5.76 -11.69
N ALA A 98 12.79 4.53 -11.35
CA ALA A 98 12.15 3.32 -11.84
C ALA A 98 10.75 3.13 -11.22
N GLN A 99 10.60 3.39 -9.93
CA GLN A 99 9.33 3.36 -9.22
C GLN A 99 8.40 4.47 -9.71
N ARG A 100 8.90 5.71 -9.88
CA ARG A 100 8.13 6.83 -10.45
C ARG A 100 7.67 6.54 -11.86
N GLN A 101 8.55 5.97 -12.70
CA GLN A 101 8.21 5.60 -14.06
C GLN A 101 7.14 4.50 -14.09
N SER A 102 7.29 3.48 -13.25
CA SER A 102 6.30 2.39 -13.11
C SER A 102 4.91 2.91 -12.71
N THR A 103 4.83 3.91 -11.82
CA THR A 103 3.55 4.56 -11.46
C THR A 103 2.94 5.31 -12.65
N LYS A 104 3.75 6.01 -13.46
CA LYS A 104 3.26 6.68 -14.68
C LYS A 104 2.79 5.65 -15.71
N ASP A 105 3.50 4.54 -15.84
CA ASP A 105 3.13 3.48 -16.78
C ASP A 105 1.82 2.81 -16.38
N ALA A 106 1.59 2.59 -15.08
CA ALA A 106 0.32 2.10 -14.56
C ALA A 106 -0.84 3.06 -14.89
N ALA A 107 -0.62 4.36 -14.72
CA ALA A 107 -1.61 5.37 -15.05
C ALA A 107 -1.89 5.44 -16.56
N ARG A 108 -0.86 5.34 -17.41
CA ARG A 108 -1.02 5.26 -18.87
C ARG A 108 -1.82 4.03 -19.28
N LEU A 109 -1.53 2.88 -18.68
CA LEU A 109 -2.24 1.63 -18.95
C LEU A 109 -3.73 1.72 -18.52
N ALA A 110 -4.01 2.48 -17.47
CA ALA A 110 -5.37 2.80 -17.02
C ALA A 110 -6.08 3.88 -17.87
N GLY A 111 -5.44 4.42 -18.91
CA GLY A 111 -5.99 5.47 -19.77
C GLY A 111 -5.99 6.87 -19.14
N LEU A 112 -5.21 7.11 -18.09
CA LEU A 112 -5.20 8.37 -17.35
C LEU A 112 -4.14 9.34 -17.86
N ASN A 113 -4.56 10.59 -18.08
CA ASN A 113 -3.66 11.70 -18.36
C ASN A 113 -3.02 12.21 -17.05
N VAL A 114 -1.78 11.79 -16.76
CA VAL A 114 -1.06 12.22 -15.55
C VAL A 114 -0.50 13.62 -15.74
N LEU A 115 -1.08 14.60 -15.05
CA LEU A 115 -0.63 15.99 -15.06
C LEU A 115 0.67 16.15 -14.28
N ARG A 116 0.78 15.46 -13.14
CA ARG A 116 1.95 15.51 -12.26
C ARG A 116 1.97 14.31 -11.32
N LEU A 117 3.17 13.80 -11.05
CA LEU A 117 3.41 13.02 -9.83
C LEU A 117 3.74 13.97 -8.68
N LEU A 118 3.04 13.84 -7.57
CA LEU A 118 3.25 14.66 -6.38
C LEU A 118 3.84 13.81 -5.26
N ASN A 119 4.82 14.33 -4.54
CA ASN A 119 5.33 13.61 -3.38
C ASN A 119 4.26 13.59 -2.28
N GLU A 120 4.02 12.43 -1.68
CA GLU A 120 3.07 12.21 -0.58
C GLU A 120 3.21 13.25 0.55
N PRO A 121 4.41 13.52 1.10
CA PRO A 121 4.54 14.52 2.16
C PRO A 121 4.24 15.95 1.68
N THR A 122 4.49 16.27 0.42
CA THR A 122 4.11 17.57 -0.17
C THR A 122 2.60 17.66 -0.33
N ALA A 123 1.93 16.58 -0.75
CA ALA A 123 0.47 16.55 -0.85
C ALA A 123 -0.19 16.76 0.52
N ALA A 124 0.32 16.09 1.56
CA ALA A 124 -0.15 16.27 2.93
C ALA A 124 0.08 17.70 3.43
N ALA A 125 1.26 18.27 3.15
CA ALA A 125 1.57 19.65 3.51
C ALA A 125 0.70 20.68 2.79
N VAL A 126 0.38 20.44 1.51
CA VAL A 126 -0.56 21.28 0.75
C VAL A 126 -1.94 21.23 1.40
N ALA A 127 -2.44 20.04 1.77
CA ALA A 127 -3.72 19.90 2.46
C ALA A 127 -3.73 20.60 3.83
N TYR A 128 -2.61 20.60 4.56
CA TYR A 128 -2.49 21.26 5.87
C TYR A 128 -2.28 22.79 5.78
N GLY A 129 -1.43 23.23 4.85
CA GLY A 129 -0.96 24.61 4.75
C GLY A 129 -1.85 25.55 3.96
N LEU A 130 -2.69 25.02 3.05
CA LEU A 130 -3.59 25.85 2.23
C LEU A 130 -4.63 26.61 3.08
N ASP A 131 -5.19 25.97 4.10
CA ASP A 131 -6.30 26.56 4.86
C ASP A 131 -5.84 27.27 6.14
N SER A 132 -4.69 26.90 6.68
CA SER A 132 -4.23 27.40 8.00
C SER A 132 -3.48 28.73 7.94
N GLY A 133 -2.95 29.11 6.76
CA GLY A 133 -2.09 30.29 6.61
C GLY A 133 -0.82 30.25 7.47
N GLN A 134 -0.51 29.09 8.07
CA GLN A 134 0.63 28.92 8.94
C GLN A 134 1.93 28.96 8.12
N GLU A 135 2.86 29.81 8.53
CA GLU A 135 4.23 29.77 8.05
C GLU A 135 5.13 29.08 9.10
N GLY A 136 6.23 28.50 8.65
CA GLY A 136 7.21 27.89 9.55
C GLY A 136 7.78 26.59 9.02
N ILE A 137 8.39 25.84 9.93
CA ILE A 137 8.95 24.51 9.65
C ILE A 137 7.97 23.48 10.18
N ILE A 138 7.58 22.54 9.33
CA ILE A 138 6.70 21.42 9.67
C ILE A 138 7.40 20.10 9.42
N ALA A 139 7.06 19.10 10.22
CA ALA A 139 7.43 17.71 10.00
C ALA A 139 6.19 16.95 9.54
N VAL A 140 6.26 16.32 8.37
CA VAL A 140 5.23 15.41 7.88
C VAL A 140 5.70 13.99 8.15
N TYR A 141 5.07 13.34 9.13
CA TYR A 141 5.27 11.94 9.46
C TYR A 141 4.15 11.12 8.79
N ASP A 142 4.51 10.30 7.81
CA ASP A 142 3.58 9.46 7.05
C ASP A 142 3.94 7.99 7.24
N LEU A 143 3.11 7.26 8.00
CA LEU A 143 3.24 5.82 8.20
C LEU A 143 2.02 5.13 7.60
N GLY A 144 2.17 4.66 6.36
CA GLY A 144 1.12 3.97 5.62
C GLY A 144 1.08 2.47 5.89
N GLY A 145 0.31 1.73 5.07
CA GLY A 145 0.29 0.26 5.13
C GLY A 145 1.60 -0.40 4.67
N GLY A 146 2.30 0.25 3.74
CA GLY A 146 3.47 -0.32 3.06
C GLY A 146 4.80 0.41 3.25
N THR A 147 4.74 1.70 3.59
CA THR A 147 5.89 2.61 3.54
C THR A 147 5.82 3.60 4.70
N PHE A 148 6.99 4.06 5.11
CA PHE A 148 7.18 5.12 6.08
C PHE A 148 8.01 6.24 5.45
N ASP A 149 7.52 7.47 5.52
CA ASP A 149 8.20 8.66 5.06
C ASP A 149 8.16 9.73 6.17
N ILE A 150 9.27 10.44 6.37
CA ILE A 150 9.35 11.64 7.20
C ILE A 150 9.95 12.76 6.37
N SER A 151 9.30 13.92 6.32
CA SER A 151 9.82 15.08 5.60
C SER A 151 9.76 16.33 6.44
N ILE A 152 10.85 17.09 6.46
CA ILE A 152 10.93 18.41 7.06
C ILE A 152 10.72 19.42 5.94
N LEU A 153 9.65 20.19 6.04
CA LEU A 153 9.24 21.16 5.04
C LEU A 153 9.25 22.56 5.65
N ARG A 154 9.68 23.55 4.88
CA ARG A 154 9.46 24.96 5.20
C ARG A 154 8.30 25.49 4.38
N LEU A 155 7.31 26.07 5.05
CA LEU A 155 6.23 26.81 4.43
C LEU A 155 6.48 28.31 4.61
N SER A 156 6.63 29.02 3.50
CA SER A 156 6.75 30.48 3.49
C SER A 156 6.04 31.05 2.28
N LYS A 157 5.12 32.00 2.49
CA LYS A 157 4.36 32.68 1.44
C LYS A 157 3.67 31.71 0.47
N GLY A 158 3.12 30.61 0.99
CA GLY A 158 2.45 29.58 0.19
C GLY A 158 3.38 28.67 -0.62
N VAL A 159 4.70 28.81 -0.49
CA VAL A 159 5.69 27.94 -1.12
C VAL A 159 6.16 26.89 -0.11
N PHE A 160 6.14 25.63 -0.54
CA PHE A 160 6.66 24.49 0.20
C PHE A 160 8.07 24.16 -0.28
N GLU A 161 9.06 24.28 0.60
CA GLU A 161 10.45 23.87 0.37
C GLU A 161 10.74 22.59 1.17
N VAL A 162 11.21 21.53 0.51
CA VAL A 162 11.67 20.31 1.18
C VAL A 162 13.07 20.55 1.72
N LEU A 163 13.23 20.60 3.05
CA LEU A 163 14.54 20.79 3.70
C LEU A 163 15.28 19.47 3.89
N ALA A 164 14.55 18.42 4.28
CA ALA A 164 15.07 17.08 4.44
C ALA A 164 13.95 16.07 4.25
N THR A 165 14.32 14.87 3.81
CA THR A 165 13.44 13.71 3.77
C THR A 165 14.20 12.53 4.37
N GLY A 166 13.46 11.61 5.00
CA GLY A 166 13.88 10.34 5.61
C GLY A 166 12.78 9.29 5.39
N GLY A 167 13.05 7.99 5.55
CA GLY A 167 12.00 6.99 5.45
C GLY A 167 12.49 5.56 5.28
N ASP A 168 11.53 4.64 5.19
CA ASP A 168 11.73 3.24 4.84
C ASP A 168 10.61 2.76 3.91
N THR A 169 11.00 2.31 2.72
CA THR A 169 10.09 1.83 1.66
C THR A 169 9.56 0.41 1.88
N ALA A 170 9.93 -0.22 3.00
CA ALA A 170 9.53 -1.57 3.39
C ALA A 170 9.02 -1.65 4.84
N LEU A 171 8.64 -0.51 5.43
CA LEU A 171 8.06 -0.42 6.78
C LEU A 171 6.67 0.19 6.72
N GLY A 172 5.67 -0.45 7.31
CA GLY A 172 4.32 0.08 7.39
C GLY A 172 3.38 -0.84 8.16
N GLY A 173 2.08 -0.55 8.07
CA GLY A 173 1.02 -1.30 8.76
C GLY A 173 1.02 -2.81 8.54
N ASP A 174 1.46 -3.31 7.37
CA ASP A 174 1.54 -4.76 7.13
C ASP A 174 2.55 -5.43 8.09
N ASP A 175 3.64 -4.73 8.44
CA ASP A 175 4.67 -5.27 9.35
C ASP A 175 4.14 -5.35 10.78
N PHE A 176 3.27 -4.42 11.18
CA PHE A 176 2.56 -4.49 12.45
C PHE A 176 1.57 -5.66 12.48
N ASP A 177 0.89 -5.94 11.36
CA ASP A 177 -0.02 -7.08 11.24
C ASP A 177 0.74 -8.39 11.38
N HIS A 178 1.94 -8.49 10.80
CA HIS A 178 2.85 -9.61 10.99
C HIS A 178 3.27 -9.78 12.46
N CYS A 179 3.69 -8.72 13.14
CA CYS A 179 4.06 -8.79 14.56
C CYS A 179 2.91 -9.31 15.45
N ILE A 180 1.68 -8.87 15.19
CA ILE A 180 0.50 -9.34 15.94
C ILE A 180 0.18 -10.78 15.58
N ALA A 181 0.25 -11.17 14.30
CA ALA A 181 0.05 -12.56 13.88
C ALA A 181 1.08 -13.51 14.52
N ASP A 182 2.36 -13.13 14.55
CA ASP A 182 3.42 -13.90 15.19
C ASP A 182 3.21 -14.02 16.71
N TRP A 183 2.71 -12.97 17.34
CA TRP A 183 2.29 -13.02 18.75
C TRP A 183 1.14 -14.01 18.96
N VAL A 184 0.11 -13.99 18.12
CA VAL A 184 -1.02 -14.95 18.18
C VAL A 184 -0.54 -16.38 18.03
N ILE A 185 0.33 -16.66 17.06
CA ILE A 185 0.96 -17.96 16.86
C ILE A 185 1.71 -18.41 18.11
N THR A 186 2.45 -17.49 18.74
CA THR A 186 3.20 -17.76 19.96
C THR A 186 2.28 -18.06 21.14
N GLN A 187 1.18 -17.33 21.31
CA GLN A 187 0.24 -17.56 22.43
C GLN A 187 -0.57 -18.85 22.28
N THR A 188 -1.00 -19.16 21.05
CA THR A 188 -1.86 -20.32 20.77
C THR A 188 -1.08 -21.61 20.53
N GLN A 189 0.21 -21.49 20.20
CA GLN A 189 1.04 -22.58 19.65
C GLN A 189 0.46 -23.18 18.36
N PHE A 190 -0.46 -22.48 17.70
CA PHE A 190 -1.08 -22.92 16.46
C PHE A 190 -0.41 -22.23 15.26
N GLN A 191 0.09 -23.03 14.32
CA GLN A 191 0.75 -22.56 13.12
C GLN A 191 -0.23 -22.63 11.93
N PRO A 192 -0.29 -21.59 11.08
CA PRO A 192 -0.99 -21.66 9.81
C PRO A 192 -0.46 -22.84 8.96
N GLN A 193 -1.36 -23.70 8.49
CA GLN A 193 -1.01 -24.89 7.70
C GLN A 193 -0.91 -24.60 6.20
N ASN A 194 -1.43 -23.46 5.76
CA ASN A 194 -1.46 -23.06 4.36
C ASN A 194 -1.59 -21.52 4.22
N VAL A 195 -1.44 -21.03 2.99
CA VAL A 195 -1.51 -19.59 2.68
C VAL A 195 -2.86 -18.95 2.99
N ASN A 196 -3.95 -19.73 2.97
CA ASN A 196 -5.30 -19.24 3.32
C ASN A 196 -5.39 -18.93 4.80
N GLN A 197 -4.96 -19.87 5.66
CA GLN A 197 -4.90 -19.67 7.11
C GLN A 197 -3.93 -18.55 7.49
N GLN A 198 -2.78 -18.45 6.80
CA GLN A 198 -1.84 -17.34 7.00
C GLN A 198 -2.51 -15.99 6.71
N ARG A 199 -3.24 -15.90 5.59
CA ARG A 199 -3.93 -14.67 5.19
C ARG A 199 -5.11 -14.33 6.10
N GLU A 200 -5.86 -15.34 6.53
CA GLU A 200 -6.93 -15.19 7.52
C GLU A 200 -6.37 -14.60 8.81
N LEU A 201 -5.29 -15.17 9.34
CA LEU A 201 -4.65 -14.68 10.56
C LEU A 201 -4.15 -13.25 10.42
N LEU A 202 -3.48 -12.90 9.32
CA LEU A 202 -3.04 -11.51 9.06
C LEU A 202 -4.21 -10.54 8.98
N THR A 203 -5.35 -10.98 8.42
CA THR A 203 -6.56 -10.16 8.36
C THR A 203 -7.13 -9.91 9.75
N LEU A 204 -7.21 -10.94 10.59
CA LEU A 204 -7.64 -10.82 11.99
C LEU A 204 -6.69 -9.94 12.81
N ALA A 205 -5.38 -10.10 12.61
CA ALA A 205 -4.35 -9.27 13.24
C ALA A 205 -4.53 -7.79 12.88
N GLY A 206 -4.75 -7.47 11.60
CA GLY A 206 -5.03 -6.10 11.16
C GLY A 206 -6.32 -5.52 11.72
N GLN A 207 -7.38 -6.33 11.84
CA GLN A 207 -8.63 -5.91 12.49
C GLN A 207 -8.41 -5.59 13.98
N ALA A 208 -7.67 -6.46 14.70
CA ALA A 208 -7.33 -6.23 16.10
C ALA A 208 -6.45 -4.99 16.28
N LYS A 209 -5.42 -4.81 15.44
CA LYS A 209 -4.57 -3.60 15.40
C LYS A 209 -5.40 -2.32 15.30
N ILE A 210 -6.35 -2.29 14.37
CA ILE A 210 -7.21 -1.14 14.14
C ILE A 210 -8.15 -0.92 15.34
N ALA A 211 -8.76 -1.99 15.87
CA ALA A 211 -9.62 -1.89 17.06
C ALA A 211 -8.87 -1.33 18.28
N LEU A 212 -7.63 -1.77 18.50
CA LEU A 212 -6.77 -1.28 19.59
C LEU A 212 -6.34 0.19 19.45
N SER A 213 -6.59 0.83 18.30
CA SER A 213 -6.39 2.28 18.16
C SER A 213 -7.49 3.10 18.85
N GLN A 214 -8.59 2.47 19.26
CA GLN A 214 -9.75 3.11 19.89
C GLN A 214 -10.21 2.41 21.19
N ALA A 215 -9.59 1.28 21.53
CA ALA A 215 -9.94 0.47 22.69
C ALA A 215 -8.68 -0.08 23.38
N GLU A 216 -8.78 -0.36 24.67
CA GLU A 216 -7.67 -0.94 25.45
C GLU A 216 -7.49 -2.45 25.21
N SER A 217 -8.49 -3.11 24.64
CA SER A 217 -8.45 -4.54 24.32
C SER A 217 -9.22 -4.86 23.03
N ALA A 218 -8.86 -5.96 22.38
CA ALA A 218 -9.52 -6.48 21.19
C ALA A 218 -9.46 -8.01 21.19
N VAL A 219 -10.57 -8.65 20.81
CA VAL A 219 -10.67 -10.12 20.78
C VAL A 219 -10.29 -10.63 19.40
N ILE A 220 -9.37 -11.60 19.34
CA ILE A 220 -9.10 -12.39 18.14
C ILE A 220 -9.74 -13.77 18.34
N SER A 221 -10.64 -14.16 17.44
CA SER A 221 -11.19 -15.52 17.36
C SER A 221 -10.70 -16.17 16.09
N TRP A 222 -9.86 -17.19 16.21
CA TRP A 222 -9.28 -17.89 15.06
C TRP A 222 -9.32 -19.40 15.29
N GLN A 223 -9.92 -20.16 14.37
CA GLN A 223 -10.04 -21.63 14.46
C GLN A 223 -10.60 -22.09 15.83
N ASP A 224 -11.63 -21.41 16.34
CA ASP A 224 -12.25 -21.64 17.66
C ASP A 224 -11.35 -21.37 18.89
N PHE A 225 -10.19 -20.73 18.72
CA PHE A 225 -9.36 -20.22 19.81
C PHE A 225 -9.67 -18.76 20.10
N PRO A 226 -10.29 -18.42 21.25
CA PRO A 226 -10.40 -17.04 21.68
C PRO A 226 -9.08 -16.58 22.32
N LEU A 227 -8.57 -15.44 21.87
CA LEU A 227 -7.52 -14.67 22.55
C LEU A 227 -8.14 -13.36 23.07
N GLN A 228 -7.93 -13.10 24.36
CA GLN A 228 -8.33 -11.86 25.06
C GLN A 228 -7.16 -10.90 25.21
#